data_AF-A0A2H6NIZ3-F1
#
_entry.id   AF-A0A2H6NIZ3-F1
#
_cell.length_a   1.000
_cell.length_b   1.000
_cell.length_c   1.000
_cell.angle_alpha   90.00
_cell.angle_beta   90.00
_cell.angle_gamma   90.00
#
_symmetry.space_group_name_H-M   'P 1'
#
loop_
_entity.id
_entity.type
_entity.pdbx_description
1 polymer ?
#
loop_
_entity_poly.entity_id
_entity_poly.type
_entity_poly.pdbx_seq_one_letter_code
_entity_poly.pdbx_strand_id
1 'polypeptide(L)'
;VLVASLADKDSEITLQEQTILLLFLDHCFNSLEVDLIREQIQQLISLPMWMGLQHARLQLELKKTPKLKKFWNLIEKNDEKMDEKTRLQTYQERRFLSQLIQKFIYVLKSIAISDALCMDKVRYCERFIEFMIDLEALLPTRRWFNTILDDSHLVVHCYLSSLIKRDKEGHLFCQLLDMLKFYTG
;
A
#
# COMPACT_ATOMS: atom_id res chain seq x y z
N VAL A 1 3.92 6.04 13.43
CA VAL A 1 4.01 4.82 12.59
C VAL A 1 3.93 5.15 11.10
N LEU A 2 2.81 5.68 10.58
CA LEU A 2 2.64 5.93 9.14
C LEU A 2 3.77 6.77 8.51
N VAL A 3 4.11 7.92 9.11
CA VAL A 3 5.21 8.78 8.65
C VAL A 3 6.55 8.04 8.64
N ALA A 4 6.84 7.28 9.71
CA ALA A 4 8.07 6.50 9.83
C ALA A 4 8.15 5.38 8.79
N SER A 5 7.04 4.73 8.45
CA SER A 5 6.97 3.73 7.38
C SER A 5 7.18 4.32 5.98
N LEU A 6 6.94 5.63 5.81
CA LEU A 6 7.16 6.36 4.55
C LEU A 6 8.50 7.09 4.50
N ALA A 7 9.35 6.97 5.53
CA ALA A 7 10.59 7.72 5.63
C ALA A 7 11.57 7.44 4.48
N ASP A 8 12.19 8.47 3.93
CA ASP A 8 13.17 8.36 2.83
C ASP A 8 14.54 7.87 3.30
N LYS A 9 15.48 7.67 2.35
CA LYS A 9 16.84 7.17 2.64
C LYS A 9 17.67 8.07 3.56
N ASP A 10 17.39 9.37 3.59
CA ASP A 10 18.08 10.34 4.43
C ASP A 10 17.48 10.43 5.85
N SER A 11 16.49 9.60 6.15
CA SER A 11 15.90 9.50 7.47
C SER A 11 16.79 8.71 8.43
N GLU A 12 16.68 9.02 9.73
CA GLU A 12 17.28 8.23 10.81
C GLU A 12 16.74 6.78 10.88
N ILE A 13 15.62 6.48 10.20
CA ILE A 13 14.96 5.18 10.25
C ILE A 13 15.47 4.27 9.13
N THR A 14 16.16 3.22 9.53
CA THR A 14 16.73 2.20 8.63
C THR A 14 15.64 1.36 7.95
N LEU A 15 16.00 0.71 6.84
CA LEU A 15 15.08 -0.17 6.12
C LEU A 15 14.68 -1.40 6.95
N GLN A 16 15.56 -1.86 7.85
CA GLN A 16 15.25 -2.92 8.79
C GLN A 16 14.16 -2.48 9.78
N GLU A 17 14.27 -1.30 10.36
CA GLU A 17 13.24 -0.74 11.24
C GLU A 17 11.92 -0.52 10.49
N GLN A 18 11.98 -0.03 9.25
CA GLN A 18 10.78 0.11 8.41
C GLN A 18 10.13 -1.24 8.11
N THR A 19 10.91 -2.33 7.98
CA THR A 19 10.38 -3.70 7.83
C THR A 19 9.63 -4.14 9.10
N ILE A 20 10.13 -3.79 10.28
CA ILE A 20 9.42 -4.03 11.55
C ILE A 20 8.13 -3.22 11.60
N LEU A 21 8.13 -1.97 11.13
CA LEU A 21 6.91 -1.16 11.04
C LEU A 21 5.90 -1.75 10.06
N LEU A 22 6.33 -2.35 8.94
CA LEU A 22 5.44 -3.08 8.03
C LEU A 22 4.79 -4.27 8.73
N LEU A 23 5.55 -5.07 9.47
CA LEU A 23 5.00 -6.19 10.25
C LEU A 23 4.02 -5.71 11.33
N PHE A 24 4.34 -4.61 12.01
CA PHE A 24 3.41 -4.02 12.98
C PHE A 24 2.11 -3.57 12.32
N LEU A 25 2.20 -2.90 11.17
CA LEU A 25 1.02 -2.50 10.41
C LEU A 25 0.22 -3.72 9.96
N ASP A 26 0.87 -4.73 9.41
CA ASP A 26 0.24 -5.99 9.04
C ASP A 26 -0.60 -6.58 10.18
N HIS A 27 -0.03 -6.67 11.39
CA HIS A 27 -0.77 -7.09 12.58
C HIS A 27 -1.98 -6.21 12.88
N CYS A 28 -1.88 -4.88 12.73
CA CYS A 28 -3.03 -3.99 12.89
C CYS A 28 -4.13 -4.22 11.84
N PHE A 29 -3.76 -4.39 10.57
CA PHE A 29 -4.73 -4.66 9.50
C PHE A 29 -5.36 -6.05 9.59
N ASN A 30 -4.68 -7.01 10.23
CA ASN A 30 -5.18 -8.34 10.54
C ASN A 30 -5.95 -8.44 11.88
N SER A 31 -6.01 -7.36 12.67
CA SER A 31 -6.68 -7.32 13.99
C SER A 31 -7.89 -6.39 14.00
N LEU A 32 -8.64 -6.33 12.89
CA LEU A 32 -9.76 -5.41 12.75
C LEU A 32 -10.90 -5.70 13.74
N GLU A 33 -10.97 -6.88 14.35
CA GLU A 33 -11.92 -7.23 15.41
C GLU A 33 -11.74 -6.41 16.69
N VAL A 34 -10.56 -5.83 16.91
CA VAL A 34 -10.29 -4.96 18.06
C VAL A 34 -10.75 -3.53 17.74
N ASP A 35 -11.76 -3.04 18.45
CA ASP A 35 -12.40 -1.73 18.16
C ASP A 35 -11.41 -0.57 18.07
N LEU A 36 -10.48 -0.48 19.03
CA LEU A 36 -9.45 0.56 19.06
C LEU A 36 -8.58 0.55 17.80
N ILE A 37 -8.24 -0.63 17.26
CA ILE A 37 -7.44 -0.77 16.04
C ILE A 37 -8.31 -0.44 14.82
N ARG A 38 -9.53 -0.98 14.78
CA ARG A 38 -10.51 -0.78 13.71
C ARG A 38 -10.75 0.69 13.41
N GLU A 39 -10.93 1.51 14.45
CA GLU A 39 -11.17 2.96 14.34
C GLU A 39 -10.02 3.69 13.63
N GLN A 40 -8.78 3.25 13.85
CA GLN A 40 -7.60 3.85 13.21
C GLN A 40 -7.45 3.35 11.78
N ILE A 41 -7.59 2.04 11.54
CA ILE A 41 -7.37 1.44 10.22
C ILE A 41 -8.47 1.82 9.22
N GLN A 42 -9.72 1.98 9.67
CA GLN A 42 -10.84 2.31 8.79
C GLN A 42 -10.60 3.59 7.97
N GLN A 43 -9.84 4.55 8.51
CA GLN A 43 -9.48 5.79 7.82
C GLN A 43 -8.54 5.55 6.62
N LEU A 44 -7.75 4.47 6.67
CA LEU A 44 -6.78 4.08 5.65
C LEU A 44 -7.37 3.21 4.54
N ILE A 45 -8.48 2.51 4.81
CA ILE A 45 -9.09 1.51 3.90
C ILE A 45 -10.52 1.84 3.48
N SER A 46 -11.00 3.06 3.72
CA SER A 46 -12.33 3.49 3.26
C SER A 46 -12.29 4.07 1.85
N LEU A 47 -13.46 4.27 1.23
CA LEU A 47 -13.60 4.89 -0.11
C LEU A 47 -12.71 6.13 -0.34
N PRO A 48 -12.52 7.07 0.62
CA PRO A 48 -11.65 8.23 0.42
C PRO A 48 -10.19 7.89 0.08
N MET A 49 -9.72 6.66 0.31
CA MET A 49 -8.38 6.24 -0.12
C MET A 49 -8.19 6.33 -1.64
N TRP A 50 -9.28 6.33 -2.42
CA TRP A 50 -9.26 6.55 -3.86
C TRP A 50 -8.71 7.93 -4.28
N MET A 51 -8.46 8.85 -3.34
CA MET A 51 -7.64 10.04 -3.60
C MET A 51 -6.18 9.71 -3.97
N GLY A 52 -5.75 8.47 -3.73
CA GLY A 52 -4.47 7.94 -4.18
C GLY A 52 -4.48 7.40 -5.61
N LEU A 53 -5.64 7.30 -6.28
CA LEU A 53 -5.73 6.88 -7.68
C LEU A 53 -5.30 7.99 -8.63
N GLN A 54 -4.86 7.59 -9.83
CA GLN A 54 -4.80 8.50 -10.97
C GLN A 54 -6.18 9.09 -11.26
N HIS A 55 -6.22 10.38 -11.61
CA HIS A 55 -7.48 11.08 -11.83
C HIS A 55 -8.37 10.40 -12.89
N ALA A 56 -7.76 9.94 -14.00
CA ALA A 56 -8.49 9.22 -15.05
C ALA A 56 -9.10 7.90 -14.55
N ARG A 57 -8.37 7.16 -13.71
CA ARG A 57 -8.86 5.91 -13.09
C ARG A 57 -10.01 6.17 -12.13
N LEU A 58 -9.89 7.17 -11.25
CA LEU A 58 -10.97 7.58 -10.36
C LEU A 58 -12.25 7.90 -11.14
N GLN A 59 -12.15 8.72 -12.20
CA GLN A 59 -13.31 9.07 -13.02
C GLN A 59 -13.93 7.84 -13.70
N LEU A 60 -13.11 6.87 -14.15
CA LEU A 60 -13.59 5.62 -14.71
C LEU A 60 -14.41 4.81 -13.69
N GLU A 61 -13.89 4.63 -12.47
CA GLU A 61 -14.59 3.87 -11.42
C GLU A 61 -15.87 4.54 -10.93
N LEU A 62 -15.86 5.87 -10.77
CA LEU A 62 -17.06 6.63 -10.41
C LEU A 62 -18.14 6.61 -11.51
N LYS A 63 -17.74 6.54 -12.78
CA LYS A 63 -18.66 6.37 -13.92
C LYS A 63 -19.28 4.97 -13.93
N LYS A 64 -18.50 3.92 -13.65
CA LYS A 64 -18.98 2.53 -13.58
C LYS A 64 -20.04 2.36 -12.49
N THR A 65 -19.90 3.08 -11.35
CA THR A 65 -20.85 2.96 -10.23
C THR A 65 -21.40 4.33 -9.80
N PRO A 66 -22.52 4.80 -10.40
CA PRO A 66 -23.09 6.13 -10.13
C PRO A 66 -23.43 6.41 -8.66
N LYS A 67 -23.74 5.37 -7.86
CA LYS A 67 -23.95 5.51 -6.41
C LYS A 67 -22.67 5.99 -5.69
N LEU A 68 -21.49 5.51 -6.11
CA LEU A 68 -20.22 5.94 -5.52
C LEU A 68 -19.93 7.40 -5.80
N LYS A 69 -20.31 7.91 -6.97
CA LYS A 69 -20.18 9.34 -7.29
C LYS A 69 -20.92 10.22 -6.28
N LYS A 70 -22.10 9.80 -5.82
CA LYS A 70 -22.85 10.55 -4.78
C LYS A 70 -22.09 10.58 -3.45
N PHE A 71 -21.55 9.44 -3.02
CA PHE A 71 -20.74 9.36 -1.80
C PHE A 71 -19.44 10.14 -1.91
N TRP A 72 -18.78 10.08 -3.07
CA TRP A 72 -17.57 10.83 -3.37
C TRP A 72 -17.79 12.34 -3.25
N ASN A 73 -18.83 12.87 -3.88
CA ASN A 73 -19.17 14.29 -3.77
C ASN A 73 -19.47 14.70 -2.32
N LEU A 74 -20.07 13.81 -1.51
CA LEU A 74 -20.31 14.07 -0.09
C LEU A 74 -19.01 14.11 0.72
N ILE A 75 -18.06 13.22 0.42
CA ILE A 75 -16.72 13.22 1.02
C ILE A 75 -16.03 14.55 0.71
N GLU A 76 -15.99 14.95 -0.56
CA GLU A 76 -15.37 16.23 -0.99
C GLU A 76 -16.01 17.43 -0.27
N LYS A 77 -17.35 17.49 -0.21
CA LYS A 77 -18.07 18.55 0.50
C LYS A 77 -17.80 18.56 2.01
N ASN A 78 -17.53 17.41 2.62
CA ASN A 78 -17.19 17.34 4.04
C ASN A 78 -15.74 17.77 4.28
N ASP A 79 -14.82 17.43 3.38
CA ASP A 79 -13.42 17.86 3.44
C ASP A 79 -13.29 19.39 3.32
N GLU A 80 -14.15 20.04 2.53
CA GLU A 80 -14.21 21.51 2.42
C GLU A 80 -14.54 22.21 3.75
N LYS A 81 -15.19 21.51 4.69
CA LYS A 81 -15.56 22.05 6.01
C LYS A 81 -14.50 21.83 7.08
N MET A 82 -13.50 21.01 6.79
CA MET A 82 -12.42 20.73 7.73
C MET A 82 -11.47 21.93 7.81
N ASP A 83 -10.90 22.17 8.99
CA ASP A 83 -9.77 23.08 9.11
C ASP A 83 -8.55 22.52 8.35
N GLU A 84 -7.60 23.39 8.03
CA GLU A 84 -6.46 23.06 7.18
C GLU A 84 -5.60 21.92 7.76
N LYS A 85 -5.38 21.92 9.08
CA LYS A 85 -4.55 20.92 9.76
C LYS A 85 -5.21 19.55 9.71
N THR A 86 -6.49 19.47 10.06
CA THR A 86 -7.25 18.21 10.01
C THR A 86 -7.32 17.67 8.58
N ARG A 87 -7.60 18.54 7.60
CA ARG A 87 -7.65 18.15 6.19
C ARG A 87 -6.32 17.60 5.69
N LEU A 88 -5.20 18.23 6.05
CA LEU A 88 -3.87 17.76 5.67
C LEU A 88 -3.58 16.37 6.23
N GLN A 89 -3.85 16.15 7.52
CA GLN A 89 -3.67 14.85 8.17
C GLN A 89 -4.54 13.77 7.50
N THR A 90 -5.83 14.04 7.31
CA THR A 90 -6.75 13.13 6.63
C THR A 90 -6.30 12.82 5.20
N TYR A 91 -5.71 13.77 4.50
CA TYR A 91 -5.19 13.56 3.15
C TYR A 91 -3.92 12.70 3.12
N GLN A 92 -3.09 12.77 4.17
CA GLN A 92 -1.94 11.89 4.35
C GLN A 92 -2.41 10.46 4.62
N GLU A 93 -3.35 10.27 5.55
CA GLU A 93 -3.92 8.96 5.91
C GLU A 93 -4.54 8.26 4.68
N ARG A 94 -5.37 8.97 3.92
CA ARG A 94 -6.04 8.42 2.74
C ARG A 94 -5.07 8.09 1.59
N ARG A 95 -3.89 8.71 1.53
CA ARG A 95 -2.86 8.43 0.52
C ARG A 95 -1.77 7.50 1.03
N PHE A 96 -1.81 7.08 2.30
CA PHE A 96 -0.75 6.31 2.92
C PHE A 96 -0.41 5.03 2.14
N LEU A 97 -1.41 4.19 1.85
CA LEU A 97 -1.16 2.92 1.17
C LEU A 97 -0.66 3.10 -0.27
N SER A 98 -1.17 4.08 -1.02
CA SER A 98 -0.67 4.35 -2.38
C SER A 98 0.77 4.89 -2.35
N GLN A 99 1.11 5.75 -1.39
CA GLN A 99 2.48 6.22 -1.17
C GLN A 99 3.42 5.10 -0.73
N LEU A 100 2.95 4.19 0.12
CA LEU A 100 3.71 3.04 0.59
C LEU A 100 4.04 2.09 -0.59
N ILE A 101 3.09 1.90 -1.51
CA ILE A 101 3.34 1.16 -2.76
C ILE A 101 4.43 1.86 -3.60
N GLN A 102 4.37 3.19 -3.77
CA GLN A 102 5.40 3.90 -4.53
C GLN A 102 6.79 3.77 -3.90
N LYS A 103 6.87 3.86 -2.57
CA LYS A 103 8.10 3.62 -1.81
C LYS A 103 8.62 2.20 -2.02
N PHE A 104 7.75 1.19 -1.95
CA PHE A 104 8.14 -0.20 -2.23
C PHE A 104 8.70 -0.35 -3.65
N ILE A 105 8.03 0.21 -4.66
CA ILE A 105 8.49 0.16 -6.05
C ILE A 105 9.88 0.80 -6.19
N TYR A 106 10.14 1.90 -5.48
CA TYR A 106 11.46 2.53 -5.44
C TYR A 106 12.52 1.61 -4.80
N VAL A 107 12.22 0.98 -3.65
CA VAL A 107 13.13 0.03 -2.99
C VAL A 107 13.42 -1.16 -3.92
N LEU A 108 12.39 -1.74 -4.53
CA LEU A 108 12.49 -2.88 -5.44
C LEU A 108 13.37 -2.55 -6.66
N LYS A 109 13.17 -1.39 -7.29
CA LYS A 109 13.98 -0.93 -8.43
C LYS A 109 15.43 -0.64 -8.05
N SER A 110 15.70 -0.34 -6.78
CA SER A 110 17.07 -0.12 -6.29
C SER A 110 17.89 -1.40 -6.09
N ILE A 111 17.30 -2.57 -6.33
CA ILE A 111 17.99 -3.86 -6.34
C ILE A 111 18.54 -4.08 -7.76
N ALA A 112 19.86 -3.98 -7.91
CA ALA A 112 20.53 -4.28 -9.17
C ALA A 112 20.87 -5.77 -9.29
N ILE A 113 21.07 -6.24 -10.52
CA ILE A 113 21.46 -7.65 -10.80
C ILE A 113 22.92 -7.89 -10.41
N SER A 114 23.80 -6.93 -10.69
CA SER A 114 25.26 -7.05 -10.57
C SER A 114 25.83 -6.67 -9.20
N ASP A 115 25.06 -5.99 -8.35
CA ASP A 115 25.59 -5.39 -7.13
C ASP A 115 25.52 -6.35 -5.95
N ALA A 116 26.37 -6.10 -4.94
CA ALA A 116 26.27 -6.75 -3.65
C ALA A 116 24.86 -6.54 -3.07
N LEU A 117 24.13 -7.63 -2.89
CA LEU A 117 22.74 -7.57 -2.48
C LEU A 117 22.63 -7.20 -1.00
N CYS A 118 21.92 -6.12 -0.72
CA CYS A 118 21.52 -5.76 0.64
C CYS A 118 20.31 -6.61 1.05
N MET A 119 20.51 -7.53 1.99
CA MET A 119 19.45 -8.43 2.48
C MET A 119 18.28 -7.68 3.13
N ASP A 120 18.48 -6.48 3.66
CA ASP A 120 17.39 -5.69 4.23
C ASP A 120 16.39 -5.24 3.16
N LYS A 121 16.85 -5.01 1.92
CA LYS A 121 15.95 -4.72 0.79
C LYS A 121 15.12 -5.94 0.42
N VAL A 122 15.72 -7.12 0.41
CA VAL A 122 15.02 -8.38 0.13
C VAL A 122 13.92 -8.61 1.18
N ARG A 123 14.28 -8.55 2.46
CA ARG A 123 13.34 -8.74 3.58
C ARG A 123 12.23 -7.71 3.60
N TYR A 124 12.55 -6.44 3.30
CA TYR A 124 11.54 -5.40 3.15
C TYR A 124 10.56 -5.73 2.02
N CYS A 125 11.07 -6.16 0.86
CA CYS A 125 10.24 -6.53 -0.28
C CYS A 125 9.36 -7.75 0.02
N GLU A 126 9.90 -8.79 0.66
CA GLU A 126 9.13 -9.98 1.08
C GLU A 126 8.01 -9.58 2.04
N ARG A 127 8.35 -8.86 3.12
CA ARG A 127 7.36 -8.41 4.11
C ARG A 127 6.30 -7.50 3.51
N PHE A 128 6.69 -6.65 2.56
CA PHE A 128 5.74 -5.80 1.86
C PHE A 128 4.74 -6.61 1.03
N ILE A 129 5.19 -7.64 0.30
CA ILE A 129 4.28 -8.49 -0.49
C ILE A 129 3.35 -9.30 0.42
N GLU A 130 3.86 -9.83 1.54
CA GLU A 130 3.04 -10.47 2.57
C GLU A 130 1.93 -9.54 3.07
N PHE A 131 2.27 -8.29 3.39
CA PHE A 131 1.28 -7.30 3.78
C PHE A 131 0.25 -7.03 2.66
N MET A 132 0.65 -6.98 1.39
CA MET A 132 -0.30 -6.83 0.27
C MET A 132 -1.24 -8.04 0.15
N ILE A 133 -0.73 -9.26 0.37
CA ILE A 133 -1.54 -10.49 0.35
C ILE A 133 -2.64 -10.40 1.41
N ASP A 134 -2.28 -10.05 2.63
CA ASP A 134 -3.23 -10.00 3.75
C ASP A 134 -4.31 -8.92 3.54
N LEU A 135 -3.92 -7.76 3.00
CA LEU A 135 -4.89 -6.74 2.58
C LEU A 135 -5.85 -7.23 1.50
N GLU A 136 -5.36 -7.97 0.52
CA GLU A 136 -6.17 -8.48 -0.60
C GLU A 136 -6.99 -9.73 -0.24
N ALA A 137 -6.59 -10.47 0.79
CA ALA A 137 -7.25 -11.69 1.24
C ALA A 137 -8.52 -11.43 2.06
N LEU A 138 -8.63 -10.26 2.70
CA LEU A 138 -9.76 -9.89 3.55
C LEU A 138 -10.68 -8.86 2.86
N LEU A 139 -11.98 -9.14 2.81
CA LEU A 139 -12.95 -8.26 2.13
C LEU A 139 -12.96 -6.80 2.66
N PRO A 140 -12.91 -6.52 3.97
CA PRO A 140 -12.95 -5.16 4.49
C PRO A 140 -11.79 -4.28 4.01
N THR A 141 -10.59 -4.85 3.88
CA THR A 141 -9.38 -4.17 3.41
C THR A 141 -9.34 -4.12 1.88
N ARG A 142 -9.66 -5.24 1.22
CA ARG A 142 -9.63 -5.39 -0.25
C ARG A 142 -10.57 -4.43 -0.98
N ARG A 143 -11.78 -4.21 -0.44
CA ARG A 143 -12.92 -3.59 -1.15
C ARG A 143 -12.56 -2.32 -1.94
N TRP A 144 -11.76 -1.44 -1.36
CA TRP A 144 -11.33 -0.19 -1.99
C TRP A 144 -9.85 -0.22 -2.38
N PHE A 145 -9.04 -0.98 -1.64
CA PHE A 145 -7.61 -1.11 -1.86
C PHE A 145 -7.26 -1.83 -3.16
N ASN A 146 -8.01 -2.85 -3.58
CA ASN A 146 -7.73 -3.61 -4.80
C ASN A 146 -7.60 -2.71 -6.04
N THR A 147 -8.43 -1.67 -6.14
CA THR A 147 -8.34 -0.67 -7.23
C THR A 147 -7.06 0.16 -7.16
N ILE A 148 -6.60 0.53 -5.96
CA ILE A 148 -5.32 1.24 -5.75
C ILE A 148 -4.15 0.35 -6.15
N LEU A 149 -4.19 -0.93 -5.77
CA LEU A 149 -3.16 -1.89 -6.09
C LEU A 149 -3.04 -2.10 -7.61
N ASP A 150 -4.17 -2.25 -8.30
CA ASP A 150 -4.21 -2.38 -9.77
C ASP A 150 -3.73 -1.10 -10.50
N ASP A 151 -4.17 0.08 -10.06
CA ASP A 151 -3.77 1.39 -10.62
C ASP A 151 -2.26 1.65 -10.50
N SER A 152 -1.62 1.06 -9.48
CA SER A 152 -0.17 1.17 -9.26
C SER A 152 0.68 0.28 -10.15
N HIS A 153 0.08 -0.71 -10.82
CA HIS A 153 0.77 -1.74 -11.60
C HIS A 153 1.84 -2.50 -10.79
N LEU A 154 1.64 -2.65 -9.48
CA LEU A 154 2.61 -3.26 -8.56
C LEU A 154 3.03 -4.66 -8.99
N VAL A 155 2.07 -5.53 -9.35
CA VAL A 155 2.34 -6.91 -9.78
C VAL A 155 3.23 -6.92 -11.03
N VAL A 156 2.98 -6.04 -11.99
CA VAL A 156 3.80 -5.88 -13.20
C VAL A 156 5.21 -5.42 -12.83
N HIS A 157 5.35 -4.43 -11.95
CA HIS A 157 6.66 -4.00 -11.45
C HIS A 157 7.44 -5.13 -10.77
N CYS A 158 6.76 -6.01 -10.04
CA CYS A 158 7.39 -7.16 -9.39
C CYS A 158 7.93 -8.17 -10.39
N TYR A 159 7.11 -8.57 -11.38
CA TYR A 159 7.53 -9.52 -12.43
C TYR A 159 8.59 -8.96 -13.39
N LEU A 160 8.81 -7.65 -13.44
CA LEU A 160 9.87 -7.03 -14.23
C LEU A 160 11.13 -6.71 -13.41
N SER A 161 11.11 -6.94 -12.09
CA SER A 161 12.19 -6.55 -11.20
C SER A 161 13.45 -7.41 -11.36
N SER A 162 14.59 -6.89 -10.91
CA SER A 162 15.82 -7.68 -10.82
C SER A 162 15.73 -8.78 -9.76
N LEU A 163 14.91 -8.59 -8.72
CA LEU A 163 14.82 -9.51 -7.59
C LEU A 163 14.32 -10.89 -8.02
N ILE A 164 13.35 -10.95 -8.93
CA ILE A 164 12.82 -12.23 -9.46
C ILE A 164 13.85 -13.02 -10.28
N LYS A 165 14.94 -12.37 -10.75
CA LYS A 165 16.01 -13.01 -11.52
C LYS A 165 17.11 -13.58 -10.62
N ARG A 166 16.97 -13.43 -9.30
CA ARG A 166 17.94 -13.93 -8.30
C ARG A 166 17.41 -15.22 -7.70
N ASP A 167 17.81 -16.35 -8.25
CA ASP A 167 17.25 -17.68 -7.91
C ASP A 167 17.32 -18.03 -6.42
N LYS A 168 18.36 -17.58 -5.71
CA LYS A 168 18.52 -17.89 -4.28
C LYS A 168 17.82 -16.87 -3.39
N GLU A 169 18.14 -15.59 -3.58
CA GLU A 169 17.69 -14.54 -2.66
C GLU A 169 16.28 -14.03 -2.98
N GLY A 170 15.81 -14.19 -4.22
CA GLY A 170 14.46 -13.80 -4.64
C GLY A 170 13.43 -14.93 -4.53
N HIS A 171 13.81 -16.14 -4.10
CA HIS A 171 12.94 -17.31 -4.15
C HIS A 171 11.63 -17.12 -3.36
N LEU A 172 11.74 -16.69 -2.10
CA LEU A 172 10.57 -16.44 -1.25
C LEU A 172 9.72 -15.28 -1.79
N PHE A 173 10.36 -14.21 -2.26
CA PHE A 173 9.64 -13.11 -2.92
C PHE A 173 8.81 -13.60 -4.12
N CYS A 174 9.34 -14.50 -4.94
CA CYS A 174 8.59 -15.09 -6.06
C CYS A 174 7.38 -15.91 -5.59
N GLN A 175 7.55 -16.74 -4.55
CA GLN A 175 6.45 -17.53 -3.98
C GLN A 175 5.33 -16.64 -3.44
N LEU A 176 5.69 -15.58 -2.71
CA LEU A 176 4.74 -14.59 -2.22
C LEU A 176 4.07 -13.83 -3.38
N LEU A 177 4.82 -13.46 -4.43
CA LEU A 177 4.26 -12.79 -5.60
C LEU A 177 3.21 -13.64 -6.32
N ASP A 178 3.42 -14.95 -6.43
CA ASP A 178 2.44 -15.85 -7.03
C ASP A 178 1.16 -15.95 -6.18
N MET A 179 1.28 -15.94 -4.86
CA MET A 179 0.11 -15.82 -3.96
C MET A 179 -0.61 -14.48 -4.12
N LEU A 180 0.12 -13.37 -4.18
CA LEU A 180 -0.48 -12.06 -4.39
C LEU A 180 -1.23 -12.02 -5.73
N LYS A 181 -0.64 -12.58 -6.79
CA LYS A 181 -1.29 -12.66 -8.10
C LYS A 181 -2.63 -13.40 -8.04
N PHE A 182 -2.70 -14.50 -7.29
CA PHE A 182 -3.96 -15.23 -7.08
C PHE A 182 -5.04 -14.35 -6.46
N TYR A 183 -4.70 -13.55 -5.44
CA TYR A 183 -5.67 -12.64 -4.84
C TYR A 183 -5.98 -11.44 -5.74
N THR A 184 -5.05 -10.90 -6.51
CA THR A 184 -5.33 -9.72 -7.36
C THR A 184 -6.12 -10.03 -8.63
N GLY A 185 -6.20 -11.30 -9.01
CA GLY A 185 -6.90 -11.80 -10.21
C GLY A 185 -8.42 -11.79 -10.10
#